data_AF-A0A920MVS3-F1
#
_entry.id   AF-A0A920MVS3-F1
#
_cell.length_a   1.000
_cell.length_b   1.000
_cell.length_c   1.000
_cell.angle_alpha   90.00
_cell.angle_beta   90.00
_cell.angle_gamma   90.00
#
_symmetry.space_group_name_H-M   'P 1'
#
loop_
_entity.id
_entity.type
_entity.pdbx_description
1 polymer ?
#
loop_
_entity_poly.entity_id
_entity_poly.type
_entity_poly.pdbx_seq_one_letter_code
_entity_poly.pdbx_strand_id
1 'polypeptide(L)'
;MVVKRTGEPVEMNGDRDVWWDDEMSVASDSCEPVEMNSEDPLFILYTSGSTGKPKGVLHTTGGYLLYANYSFDMIFDYKSEDIYWCTADIGWITGHSYIVYGPL
;
A
#
# COMPACT_ATOMS: atom_id res chain seq x y z
N MET A 1 -5.93 -14.90 1.55
CA MET A 1 -6.81 -14.71 0.38
C MET A 1 -5.99 -14.86 -0.89
N VAL A 2 -6.59 -15.37 -1.96
CA VAL A 2 -5.96 -15.56 -3.28
C VAL A 2 -6.84 -14.90 -4.34
N VAL A 3 -6.25 -14.14 -5.25
CA VAL A 3 -6.97 -13.41 -6.30
C VAL A 3 -6.89 -14.18 -7.62
N LYS A 4 -8.03 -14.43 -8.27
CA LYS A 4 -8.06 -15.13 -9.55
C LYS A 4 -7.81 -14.17 -10.72
N ARG A 5 -6.55 -13.77 -10.92
CA ARG A 5 -6.19 -12.79 -11.96
C ARG A 5 -6.07 -13.38 -13.38
N THR A 6 -5.43 -14.54 -13.53
CA THR A 6 -5.10 -15.12 -14.85
C THR A 6 -6.00 -16.28 -15.25
N GLY A 7 -6.76 -16.86 -14.30
CA GLY A 7 -7.56 -18.06 -14.53
C GLY A 7 -6.76 -19.38 -14.48
N GLU A 8 -5.44 -19.30 -14.31
CA GLU A 8 -4.57 -20.47 -14.16
C GLU A 8 -4.85 -21.22 -12.84
N PRO A 9 -4.72 -22.56 -12.82
CA PRO A 9 -4.84 -23.32 -11.59
C PRO A 9 -3.70 -22.96 -10.62
N VAL A 10 -4.06 -22.74 -9.36
CA VAL A 10 -3.12 -22.51 -8.25
C VAL A 10 -3.38 -23.50 -7.14
N GLU A 11 -2.33 -23.96 -6.46
CA GLU A 11 -2.48 -24.81 -5.29
C GLU A 11 -3.08 -24.00 -4.14
N MET A 12 -4.17 -24.51 -3.58
CA MET A 12 -4.91 -23.89 -2.47
C MET A 12 -4.86 -24.81 -1.25
N ASN A 13 -4.51 -24.26 -0.09
CA ASN A 13 -4.67 -24.97 1.18
C ASN A 13 -6.05 -24.65 1.78
N GLY A 14 -6.93 -25.65 1.88
CA GLY A 14 -8.31 -25.48 2.35
C GLY A 14 -8.46 -24.98 3.80
N ASP A 15 -7.42 -25.09 4.63
CA ASP A 15 -7.45 -24.64 6.03
C ASP A 15 -7.05 -23.16 6.19
N ARG A 16 -6.50 -22.53 5.16
CA ARG A 16 -5.90 -21.18 5.23
C ARG A 16 -6.32 -20.27 4.08
N ASP A 17 -6.38 -20.81 2.87
CA ASP A 17 -6.53 -20.03 1.65
C ASP A 17 -7.99 -19.94 1.25
N VAL A 18 -8.46 -18.71 1.08
CA VAL A 18 -9.81 -18.37 0.60
C VAL A 18 -9.71 -17.50 -0.65
N TRP A 19 -10.71 -17.55 -1.52
CA TRP A 19 -10.75 -16.70 -2.71
C TRP A 19 -11.15 -15.27 -2.36
N TRP A 20 -10.40 -14.30 -2.87
CA TRP A 20 -10.69 -12.89 -2.68
C TRP A 20 -12.10 -12.51 -3.17
N ASP A 21 -12.48 -12.97 -4.36
CA ASP A 21 -13.76 -12.61 -4.98
C ASP A 21 -14.96 -13.14 -4.17
N ASP A 22 -14.82 -14.33 -3.57
CA ASP A 22 -15.84 -14.92 -2.71
C ASP A 22 -16.01 -14.08 -1.42
N GLU A 23 -14.90 -13.72 -0.75
CA GLU A 23 -14.94 -12.88 0.45
C GLU A 23 -15.48 -11.47 0.16
N MET A 24 -15.10 -10.87 -0.97
CA MET A 24 -15.58 -9.53 -1.34
C MET A 24 -17.05 -9.53 -1.75
N SER A 25 -17.60 -10.65 -2.24
CA SER A 25 -19.02 -10.75 -2.63
C SER A 25 -19.99 -10.61 -1.46
N VAL A 26 -19.50 -10.87 -0.23
CA VAL A 26 -20.29 -10.78 1.01
C VAL A 26 -19.85 -9.61 1.89
N ALA A 27 -18.76 -8.92 1.54
CA ALA A 27 -18.28 -7.75 2.25
C ALA A 27 -19.18 -6.53 1.98
N SER A 28 -19.29 -5.64 2.98
CA SER A 28 -19.98 -4.36 2.85
C SER A 28 -19.21 -3.43 1.91
N ASP A 29 -19.93 -2.65 1.10
CA ASP A 29 -19.36 -1.57 0.29
C ASP A 29 -19.02 -0.31 1.13
N SER A 30 -19.54 -0.24 2.35
CA SER A 30 -19.26 0.79 3.33
C SER A 30 -18.49 0.23 4.52
N CYS A 31 -17.41 0.92 4.89
CA CYS A 31 -16.59 0.65 6.08
C CYS A 31 -16.14 2.00 6.65
N GLU A 32 -16.56 2.32 7.87
CA GLU A 32 -16.16 3.56 8.53
C GLU A 32 -14.66 3.52 8.86
N PRO A 33 -13.92 4.61 8.63
CA PRO A 33 -12.50 4.67 8.95
C PRO A 33 -12.28 4.59 10.46
N VAL A 34 -11.27 3.82 10.87
CA VAL A 34 -10.84 3.77 12.27
C VAL A 34 -10.03 5.02 12.59
N GLU A 35 -10.32 5.67 13.71
CA GLU A 35 -9.51 6.78 14.21
C GLU A 35 -8.13 6.27 14.67
N MET A 36 -7.06 6.88 14.19
CA MET A 36 -5.67 6.51 14.47
C MET A 36 -4.91 7.69 15.05
N ASN A 37 -3.97 7.44 15.97
CA ASN A 37 -3.01 8.44 16.44
C ASN A 37 -1.95 8.71 15.37
N SER A 38 -1.29 9.89 15.43
CA SER A 38 -0.23 10.24 14.49
C SER A 38 0.94 9.24 14.51
N GLU A 39 1.24 8.67 15.67
CA GLU A 39 2.33 7.72 15.89
C GLU A 39 1.90 6.25 15.75
N ASP A 40 0.64 5.98 15.41
CA ASP A 40 0.23 4.60 15.18
C ASP A 40 0.88 4.06 13.89
N PRO A 41 1.32 2.78 13.89
CA PRO A 41 1.87 2.09 12.74
C PRO A 41 0.99 2.20 11.49
N LEU A 42 1.56 2.67 10.38
CA LEU A 42 0.87 2.68 9.08
C LEU A 42 1.26 1.45 8.24
N PHE A 43 2.55 1.23 8.03
CA PHE A 43 3.05 0.04 7.33
C PHE A 43 4.48 -0.33 7.74
N ILE A 44 4.85 -1.57 7.44
CA ILE A 44 6.22 -2.07 7.52
C ILE A 44 6.70 -2.39 6.10
N LEU A 45 7.79 -1.76 5.68
CA LEU A 45 8.44 -2.06 4.39
C LEU A 45 9.80 -2.68 4.62
N TYR A 46 9.99 -3.90 4.10
CA TYR A 46 11.27 -4.59 4.23
C TYR A 46 12.27 -4.08 3.19
N THR A 47 13.49 -3.81 3.64
CA THR A 47 14.61 -3.38 2.78
C THR A 47 15.81 -4.30 2.94
N SER A 48 16.61 -4.43 1.88
CA SER A 48 17.87 -5.18 1.90
C SER A 48 18.88 -4.46 2.80
N GLY A 49 19.11 -4.98 4.01
CA GLY A 49 20.17 -4.51 4.89
C GLY A 49 21.54 -5.04 4.46
N SER A 50 22.62 -4.32 4.80
CA SER A 50 24.00 -4.74 4.53
C SER A 50 24.43 -6.03 5.27
N THR A 51 23.66 -6.47 6.28
CA THR A 51 24.02 -7.57 7.18
C THR A 51 23.19 -8.85 6.94
N GLY A 52 22.68 -9.07 5.73
CA GLY A 52 22.10 -10.34 5.28
C GLY A 52 20.58 -10.50 5.49
N LYS A 53 20.04 -10.21 6.68
CA LYS A 53 18.58 -10.27 6.91
C LYS A 53 17.89 -8.96 6.51
N PRO A 54 16.78 -9.00 5.75
CA PRO A 54 15.98 -7.80 5.48
C PRO A 54 15.50 -7.16 6.79
N LYS A 55 15.52 -5.82 6.83
CA LYS A 55 15.05 -5.04 7.99
C LYS A 55 13.68 -4.46 7.67
N GLY A 56 12.71 -4.64 8.56
CA GLY A 56 11.39 -4.04 8.46
C GLY A 56 11.42 -2.59 8.94
N VAL A 57 11.32 -1.65 8.02
CA VAL A 57 11.22 -0.21 8.34
C VAL A 57 9.76 0.10 8.62
N LEU A 58 9.49 0.59 9.83
CA LEU A 58 8.15 1.03 10.25
C LEU A 58 7.97 2.52 9.93
N HIS A 59 6.86 2.86 9.28
CA HIS A 59 6.40 4.23 9.15
C HIS A 59 5.12 4.44 9.97
N THR A 60 5.02 5.58 10.67
CA THR A 60 3.83 5.99 11.43
C THR A 60 2.90 6.83 10.57
N THR A 61 1.63 6.92 10.97
CA THR A 61 0.54 7.45 10.14
C THR A 61 0.70 8.95 9.83
N GLY A 62 0.71 9.81 10.84
CA GLY A 62 0.59 11.26 10.63
C GLY A 62 1.80 11.86 9.91
N GLY A 63 3.01 11.58 10.39
CA GLY A 63 4.23 12.14 9.83
C GLY A 63 4.52 11.66 8.41
N TYR A 64 4.28 10.38 8.12
CA TYR A 64 4.52 9.83 6.79
C TYR A 64 3.55 10.37 5.74
N LEU A 65 2.24 10.39 6.04
CA LEU A 65 1.23 10.90 5.12
C LEU A 65 1.45 12.39 4.82
N LEU A 66 1.72 13.19 5.86
CA LEU A 66 2.05 14.61 5.69
C LEU A 66 3.26 14.79 4.78
N TYR A 67 4.34 14.04 5.01
CA TYR A 67 5.55 14.16 4.21
C TYR A 67 5.31 13.73 2.76
N ALA A 68 4.64 12.60 2.52
CA ALA A 68 4.37 12.10 1.17
C ALA A 68 3.53 13.08 0.37
N ASN A 69 2.44 13.60 0.96
CA ASN A 69 1.57 14.58 0.31
C ASN A 69 2.27 15.92 0.07
N TYR A 70 2.95 16.47 1.10
CA TYR A 70 3.66 17.75 0.97
C TYR A 70 4.78 17.71 -0.07
N SER A 71 5.61 16.66 -0.04
CA SER A 71 6.68 16.49 -1.01
C SER A 71 6.12 16.23 -2.41
N PHE A 72 4.99 15.54 -2.54
CA PHE A 72 4.34 15.35 -3.82
C PHE A 72 3.91 16.68 -4.45
N ASP A 73 3.18 17.49 -3.69
CA ASP A 73 2.68 18.81 -4.11
C ASP A 73 3.84 19.76 -4.48
N MET A 74 4.88 19.81 -3.64
CA MET A 74 5.99 20.75 -3.82
C MET A 74 7.01 20.34 -4.89
N ILE A 75 7.25 19.03 -5.10
CA ILE A 75 8.33 18.56 -5.98
C ILE A 75 7.82 18.31 -7.40
N PHE A 76 6.62 17.73 -7.55
CA PHE A 76 6.12 17.34 -8.87
C PHE A 76 5.26 18.42 -9.53
N ASP A 77 5.01 19.54 -8.83
CA ASP A 77 4.17 20.65 -9.31
C ASP A 77 2.80 20.19 -9.81
N TYR A 78 2.25 19.15 -9.17
CA TYR A 78 1.01 18.49 -9.57
C TYR A 78 -0.17 19.47 -9.58
N LYS A 79 -1.02 19.38 -10.59
CA LYS A 79 -2.30 20.07 -10.70
C LYS A 79 -3.46 19.07 -10.74
N SER A 80 -4.64 19.51 -10.33
CA SER A 80 -5.83 18.64 -10.24
C SER A 80 -6.23 17.95 -11.55
N GLU A 81 -5.85 18.53 -12.68
CA GLU A 81 -6.10 18.04 -14.03
C GLU A 81 -4.99 17.10 -14.55
N ASP A 82 -3.88 16.97 -13.82
CA ASP A 82 -2.74 16.17 -14.25
C ASP A 82 -3.00 14.68 -14.05
N ILE A 83 -2.49 13.89 -15.00
CA ILE A 83 -2.34 12.45 -14.87
C ILE A 83 -0.91 12.18 -14.42
N TYR A 84 -0.73 11.93 -13.12
CA TYR A 84 0.56 11.55 -12.58
C TYR A 84 0.90 10.09 -12.89
N TRP A 85 2.13 9.82 -13.33
CA TRP A 85 2.61 8.47 -13.61
C TRP A 85 3.98 8.22 -12.98
N CYS A 86 4.03 7.29 -12.04
CA CYS A 86 5.27 6.72 -11.52
C CYS A 86 5.39 5.26 -11.97
N THR A 87 6.52 4.90 -12.58
CA THR A 87 6.81 3.55 -13.08
C THR A 87 7.42 2.63 -12.03
N ALA A 88 7.48 3.06 -10.76
CA ALA A 88 7.95 2.22 -9.68
C ALA A 88 6.97 1.06 -9.42
N ASP A 89 7.40 0.09 -8.64
CA ASP A 89 6.53 -0.97 -8.12
C ASP A 89 6.12 -0.65 -6.67
N ILE A 90 4.91 -1.07 -6.28
CA ILE A 90 4.37 -0.82 -4.93
C ILE A 90 5.19 -1.51 -3.84
N GLY A 91 6.01 -2.52 -4.14
CA GLY A 91 6.96 -3.13 -3.21
C GLY A 91 8.17 -2.26 -2.85
N TRP A 92 8.30 -1.06 -3.45
CA TRP A 92 9.35 -0.09 -3.14
C TRP A 92 8.79 1.15 -2.43
N ILE A 93 9.65 1.86 -1.70
CA ILE A 93 9.26 3.08 -1.00
C ILE A 93 8.77 4.18 -1.97
N THR A 94 9.32 4.22 -3.18
CA THR A 94 8.85 5.12 -4.24
C THR A 94 7.40 4.83 -4.63
N GLY A 95 7.01 3.55 -4.69
CA GLY A 95 5.63 3.16 -4.97
C GLY A 95 4.69 3.50 -3.82
N HIS A 96 5.09 3.24 -2.57
CA HIS A 96 4.31 3.65 -1.41
C HIS A 96 4.08 5.18 -1.42
N SER A 97 5.16 5.96 -1.48
CA SER A 97 5.07 7.41 -1.34
C SER A 97 4.45 8.10 -2.54
N TYR A 98 4.73 7.63 -3.77
CA TYR A 98 4.40 8.39 -4.97
C TYR A 98 3.52 7.66 -5.99
N ILE A 99 3.16 6.39 -5.79
CA ILE A 99 2.03 5.79 -6.54
C ILE A 99 0.75 5.90 -5.71
N VAL A 100 0.83 5.71 -4.40
CA VAL A 100 -0.33 5.61 -3.51
C VAL A 100 -0.49 6.86 -2.63
N TYR A 101 0.36 7.06 -1.63
CA TYR A 101 0.04 7.97 -0.52
C TYR A 101 0.20 9.46 -0.81
N GLY A 102 1.08 9.85 -1.74
CA GLY A 102 1.28 11.25 -2.12
C GLY A 102 0.18 11.77 -3.07
N PRO A 103 -0.12 11.05 -4.16
CA PRO A 103 -1.11 11.49 -5.16
C PRO A 103 -2.60 11.32 -4.79
N LEU A 104 -2.93 10.49 -3.79
CA LEU A 104 -4.31 10.22 -3.33
C LEU A 104 -4.61 11.00 -2.03
#